data_AF-A0A2V6PWA8-F1
#
_entry.id   AF-A0A2V6PWA8-F1
#
_cell.length_a   1.000
_cell.length_b   1.000
_cell.length_c   1.000
_cell.angle_alpha   90.00
_cell.angle_beta   90.00
_cell.angle_gamma   90.00
#
_symmetry.space_group_name_H-M   'P 1'
#
loop_
_entity.id
_entity.type
_entity.pdbx_description
1 polymer ?
#
loop_
_entity_poly.entity_id
_entity_poly.type
_entity_poly.pdbx_seq_one_letter_code
_entity_poly.pdbx_strand_id
1 'polypeptide(L)'
;MPTTHTPTSARSTPTTTRPITRPRMPRALYGRLALVADLLPEYRVKARNTSAGGENPMHDDAGARARGFPGALVPGVTVYAYLTHTLVEAFGTAWLDRGTATVKFVKPVLDHEEVLVTGEITERNARGIAATVKATTARVGDCAVATVTLPAGLPTPVNVAQYPEKPLPTERVPVSRAHLSSVDVLGTPVTLYDLDQAGSYVDDIGDPLPIYRVDGRVHPAFYLNQANRALSRNVKLGPWVHVASARAAASDRCTRRKTASTSSSTWCCSRARSPPRTSCTPRSTSSRRRPPDVRSRGSR
;
A
#
# COMPACT_ATOMS: atom_id res chain seq x y z
N MET A 1 -74.68 -58.39 25.13
CA MET A 1 -75.00 -57.23 25.99
C MET A 1 -74.17 -56.05 25.50
N PRO A 2 -74.79 -54.88 25.29
CA PRO A 2 -74.57 -54.01 24.13
C PRO A 2 -73.74 -52.76 24.53
N THR A 3 -73.22 -51.95 23.61
CA THR A 3 -73.98 -50.84 23.03
C THR A 3 -73.41 -50.38 21.67
N THR A 4 -74.30 -50.37 20.69
CA THR A 4 -74.24 -49.61 19.44
C THR A 4 -74.38 -48.12 19.70
N HIS A 5 -73.55 -47.28 19.05
CA HIS A 5 -73.93 -45.90 18.74
C HIS A 5 -73.35 -45.48 17.40
N THR A 6 -74.24 -45.36 16.42
CA THR A 6 -74.06 -44.60 15.17
C THR A 6 -74.28 -43.12 15.47
N PRO A 7 -73.51 -42.21 14.84
CA PRO A 7 -74.07 -40.91 14.50
C PRO A 7 -73.86 -40.56 13.02
N THR A 8 -75.01 -40.45 12.35
CA THR A 8 -75.47 -39.37 11.46
C THR A 8 -74.45 -38.60 10.62
N SER A 9 -74.61 -38.78 9.31
CA SER A 9 -74.09 -37.97 8.20
C SER A 9 -74.42 -36.48 8.36
N ALA A 10 -73.38 -35.64 8.41
CA ALA A 10 -73.49 -34.20 8.26
C ALA A 10 -73.05 -33.82 6.84
N ARG A 11 -73.99 -33.25 6.08
CA ARG A 11 -73.84 -32.75 4.72
C ARG A 11 -73.07 -31.43 4.76
N SER A 12 -71.82 -31.42 4.31
CA SER A 12 -71.03 -30.18 4.15
C SER A 12 -71.22 -29.60 2.74
N THR A 13 -71.53 -28.31 2.70
CA THR A 13 -71.73 -27.47 1.51
C THR A 13 -70.43 -27.27 0.71
N PRO A 14 -70.49 -27.11 -0.63
CA PRO A 14 -69.30 -26.84 -1.42
C PRO A 14 -68.93 -25.35 -1.33
N THR A 15 -67.76 -25.04 -0.77
CA THR A 15 -67.19 -23.69 -0.82
C THR A 15 -66.40 -23.51 -2.12
N THR A 16 -66.99 -22.76 -3.05
CA THR A 16 -66.36 -22.32 -4.30
C THR A 16 -65.11 -21.50 -4.02
N THR A 17 -63.92 -22.06 -4.28
CA THR A 17 -62.66 -21.33 -4.16
C THR A 17 -62.36 -20.64 -5.49
N ARG A 18 -62.53 -19.31 -5.57
CA ARG A 18 -62.03 -18.50 -6.69
C ARG A 18 -60.49 -18.46 -6.64
N PRO A 19 -59.77 -18.72 -7.74
CA PRO A 19 -58.32 -18.54 -7.76
C PRO A 19 -57.98 -17.04 -7.71
N ILE A 20 -57.13 -16.66 -6.75
CA ILE A 20 -56.54 -15.32 -6.67
C ILE A 20 -55.45 -15.24 -7.75
N THR A 21 -55.77 -14.60 -8.88
CA THR A 21 -54.79 -14.21 -9.90
C THR A 21 -53.85 -13.15 -9.30
N ARG A 22 -52.57 -13.50 -9.11
CA ARG A 22 -51.51 -12.54 -8.79
C ARG A 22 -51.32 -11.59 -9.98
N PRO A 23 -51.33 -10.25 -9.78
CA PRO A 23 -51.03 -9.33 -10.86
C PRO A 23 -49.56 -9.47 -11.26
N ARG A 24 -49.34 -9.63 -12.57
CA ARG A 24 -48.03 -9.73 -13.21
C ARG A 24 -47.44 -8.31 -13.28
N MET A 25 -46.44 -8.01 -12.45
CA MET A 25 -45.74 -6.73 -12.46
C MET A 25 -45.06 -6.50 -13.83
N PRO A 26 -45.18 -5.31 -14.44
CA PRO A 26 -44.50 -5.00 -15.69
C PRO A 26 -42.98 -4.87 -15.49
N ARG A 27 -42.22 -5.54 -16.37
CA ARG A 27 -40.76 -5.39 -16.53
C ARG A 27 -40.46 -4.04 -17.15
N ALA A 28 -40.32 -2.98 -16.35
CA ALA A 28 -39.62 -1.77 -16.77
C ALA A 28 -39.37 -0.87 -15.55
N LEU A 29 -38.16 -0.94 -14.99
CA LEU A 29 -37.39 0.21 -14.49
C LEU A 29 -36.01 -0.28 -14.04
N TYR A 30 -35.19 -0.74 -14.98
CA TYR A 30 -33.73 -0.68 -14.78
C TYR A 30 -33.31 0.76 -15.02
N GLY A 31 -33.68 1.63 -14.07
CA GLY A 31 -33.05 2.94 -13.94
C GLY A 31 -31.57 2.70 -13.72
N ARG A 32 -30.72 3.44 -14.45
CA ARG A 32 -29.29 3.54 -14.17
C ARG A 32 -29.10 3.85 -12.69
N LEU A 33 -28.87 2.85 -11.86
CA LEU A 33 -28.07 3.05 -10.66
C LEU A 33 -26.74 3.57 -11.22
N ALA A 34 -26.43 4.84 -10.96
CA ALA A 34 -25.04 5.25 -10.95
C ALA A 34 -24.30 4.18 -10.14
N LEU A 35 -23.28 3.55 -10.74
CA LEU A 35 -22.37 2.69 -9.99
C LEU A 35 -21.88 3.57 -8.84
N VAL A 36 -22.40 3.37 -7.64
CA VAL A 36 -21.73 3.90 -6.46
C VAL A 36 -20.43 3.13 -6.48
N ALA A 37 -19.34 3.81 -6.86
CA ALA A 37 -18.01 3.26 -6.72
C ALA A 37 -17.95 2.60 -5.34
N ASP A 38 -17.47 1.37 -5.26
CA ASP A 38 -17.42 0.62 -4.01
C ASP A 38 -16.27 1.24 -3.18
N LEU A 39 -16.57 2.37 -2.54
CA LEU A 39 -15.61 3.25 -1.88
C LEU A 39 -15.15 2.66 -0.55
N LEU A 40 -13.87 2.86 -0.25
CA LEU A 40 -13.32 2.55 1.05
C LEU A 40 -13.61 3.70 2.04
N PRO A 41 -13.61 3.45 3.37
CA PRO A 41 -13.78 4.48 4.38
C PRO A 41 -12.80 5.64 4.19
N GLU A 42 -13.27 6.88 4.27
CA GLU A 42 -12.37 8.03 4.27
C GLU A 42 -11.63 8.11 5.60
N TYR A 43 -10.34 8.45 5.54
CA TYR A 43 -9.54 8.70 6.74
C TYR A 43 -8.88 10.07 6.69
N ARG A 44 -9.09 10.86 7.74
CA ARG A 44 -8.48 12.19 7.91
C ARG A 44 -7.53 12.16 9.09
N VAL A 45 -6.32 12.64 8.87
CA VAL A 45 -5.28 12.65 9.90
C VAL A 45 -4.41 13.89 9.77
N LYS A 46 -4.05 14.47 10.92
CA LYS A 46 -3.00 15.48 10.99
C LYS A 46 -1.65 14.77 10.97
N ALA A 47 -0.87 15.00 9.92
CA ALA A 47 0.38 14.31 9.71
C ALA A 47 1.37 14.58 10.85
N ARG A 48 2.14 13.54 11.20
CA ARG A 48 3.11 13.55 12.30
C ARG A 48 4.48 13.16 11.79
N ASN A 49 5.48 13.98 12.06
CA ASN A 49 6.87 13.63 11.79
C ASN A 49 7.43 12.67 12.85
N THR A 50 7.33 11.37 12.59
CA THR A 50 7.85 10.30 13.48
C THR A 50 9.35 10.06 13.33
N SER A 51 10.10 10.98 12.73
CA SER A 51 11.56 10.87 12.57
C SER A 51 12.29 12.19 12.84
N ALA A 52 11.64 13.10 13.57
CA ALA A 52 12.28 14.30 14.09
C ALA A 52 13.52 13.93 14.93
N GLY A 53 14.61 14.69 14.76
CA GLY A 53 15.88 14.43 15.46
C GLY A 53 16.65 13.19 14.97
N GLY A 54 16.18 12.50 13.93
CA GLY A 54 16.90 11.39 13.30
C GLY A 54 18.08 11.84 12.44
N GLU A 55 18.93 10.89 12.02
CA GLU A 55 20.12 11.17 11.18
C GLU A 55 19.79 11.76 9.80
N ASN A 56 18.57 11.55 9.29
CA ASN A 56 18.16 12.04 7.99
C ASN A 56 17.64 13.50 8.10
N PRO A 57 18.37 14.51 7.57
CA PRO A 57 18.01 15.91 7.74
C PRO A 57 16.73 16.32 7.00
N MET A 58 16.15 15.44 6.17
CA MET A 58 14.87 15.71 5.51
C MET A 58 13.69 15.78 6.48
N HIS A 59 13.85 15.23 7.70
CA HIS A 59 12.85 15.27 8.77
C HIS A 59 13.14 16.37 9.79
N ASP A 60 14.09 17.25 9.50
CA ASP A 60 14.38 18.47 10.25
C ASP A 60 14.03 19.69 9.41
N ASP A 61 13.53 20.74 10.07
CA ASP A 61 13.04 21.95 9.42
C ASP A 61 14.16 22.71 8.70
N ALA A 62 15.32 22.87 9.35
CA ALA A 62 16.47 23.54 8.75
C ALA A 62 17.08 22.66 7.64
N GLY A 63 17.20 21.36 7.89
CA GLY A 63 17.71 20.39 6.93
C GLY A 63 16.87 20.31 5.65
N ALA A 64 15.55 20.33 5.76
CA ALA A 64 14.62 20.31 4.63
C ALA A 64 14.61 21.66 3.88
N ARG A 65 14.59 22.80 4.60
CA ARG A 65 14.64 24.14 3.99
C ARG A 65 15.92 24.40 3.21
N ALA A 66 17.07 23.96 3.73
CA ALA A 66 18.34 24.04 3.02
C ALA A 66 18.34 23.28 1.67
N ARG A 67 17.35 22.42 1.44
CA ARG A 67 17.18 21.60 0.23
C ARG A 67 15.96 22.02 -0.61
N GLY A 68 15.36 23.16 -0.31
CA GLY A 68 14.26 23.74 -1.08
C GLY A 68 12.87 23.23 -0.69
N PHE A 69 12.74 22.50 0.43
CA PHE A 69 11.42 22.12 0.95
C PHE A 69 10.90 23.19 1.94
N PRO A 70 9.57 23.38 2.08
CA PRO A 70 9.03 24.41 2.98
C PRO A 70 9.31 24.16 4.48
N GLY A 71 9.52 22.90 4.87
CA GLY A 71 9.76 22.47 6.25
C GLY A 71 10.02 20.97 6.31
N ALA A 72 10.08 20.43 7.53
CA ALA A 72 10.32 19.02 7.79
C ALA A 72 9.31 18.12 7.08
N LEU A 73 9.83 17.09 6.41
CA LEU A 73 9.01 16.12 5.69
C LEU A 73 8.56 15.01 6.62
N VAL A 74 7.31 14.58 6.50
CA VAL A 74 6.80 13.38 7.16
C VAL A 74 7.42 12.14 6.49
N PRO A 75 7.90 11.14 7.26
CA PRO A 75 8.47 9.93 6.69
C PRO A 75 7.48 9.19 5.79
N GLY A 76 7.96 8.67 4.65
CA GLY A 76 7.10 7.89 3.74
C GLY A 76 6.47 6.66 4.39
N VAL A 77 7.14 6.06 5.39
CA VAL A 77 6.56 4.96 6.18
C VAL A 77 5.35 5.39 6.99
N THR A 78 5.33 6.63 7.47
CA THR A 78 4.19 7.22 8.19
C THR A 78 3.06 7.54 7.21
N VAL A 79 3.37 8.06 6.03
CA VAL A 79 2.36 8.24 4.96
C VAL A 79 1.77 6.90 4.52
N TYR A 80 2.57 5.83 4.45
CA TYR A 80 2.08 4.48 4.20
C TYR A 80 1.12 4.00 5.29
N ALA A 81 1.36 4.34 6.56
CA ALA A 81 0.45 4.02 7.65
C ALA A 81 -0.95 4.59 7.38
N TYR A 82 -1.02 5.86 6.99
CA TYR A 82 -2.28 6.54 6.67
C TYR A 82 -3.02 5.85 5.51
N LEU A 83 -2.30 5.45 4.46
CA LEU A 83 -2.89 4.70 3.34
C LEU A 83 -3.44 3.34 3.77
N THR A 84 -2.79 2.67 4.73
CA THR A 84 -3.25 1.35 5.19
C THR A 84 -4.42 1.41 6.16
N HIS A 85 -4.67 2.56 6.81
CA HIS A 85 -5.77 2.72 7.75
C HIS A 85 -7.11 2.34 7.13
N THR A 86 -7.47 2.95 6.00
CA THR A 86 -8.75 2.67 5.29
C THR A 86 -8.91 1.20 4.90
N LEU A 87 -7.81 0.52 4.60
CA LEU A 87 -7.82 -0.91 4.23
C LEU A 87 -8.08 -1.79 5.44
N VAL A 88 -7.49 -1.43 6.58
CA VAL A 88 -7.64 -2.18 7.83
C VAL A 88 -9.02 -1.91 8.43
N GLU A 89 -9.54 -0.69 8.31
CA GLU A 89 -10.90 -0.36 8.70
C GLU A 89 -11.93 -1.13 7.85
N ALA A 90 -11.74 -1.19 6.53
CA ALA A 90 -12.66 -1.89 5.63
C ALA A 90 -12.61 -3.42 5.75
N PHE A 91 -11.42 -4.00 5.93
CA PHE A 91 -11.20 -5.45 5.78
C PHE A 91 -10.62 -6.13 7.02
N GLY A 92 -10.29 -5.38 8.07
CA GLY A 92 -9.81 -5.89 9.35
C GLY A 92 -8.60 -6.81 9.22
N THR A 93 -8.66 -7.92 9.98
CA THR A 93 -7.61 -8.94 10.01
C THR A 93 -7.35 -9.58 8.67
N ALA A 94 -8.36 -9.68 7.80
CA ALA A 94 -8.17 -10.25 6.47
C ALA A 94 -7.15 -9.42 5.67
N TRP A 95 -7.17 -8.10 5.77
CA TRP A 95 -6.15 -7.27 5.14
C TRP A 95 -4.76 -7.46 5.77
N LEU A 96 -4.67 -7.55 7.08
CA LEU A 96 -3.39 -7.80 7.76
C LEU A 96 -2.77 -9.14 7.36
N ASP A 97 -3.58 -10.19 7.27
CA ASP A 97 -3.12 -11.56 7.03
C ASP A 97 -2.73 -11.84 5.57
N ARG A 98 -3.41 -11.20 4.60
CA ARG A 98 -3.30 -11.56 3.17
C ARG A 98 -3.25 -10.37 2.21
N GLY A 99 -3.30 -9.14 2.71
CA GLY A 99 -3.26 -7.93 1.90
C GLY A 99 -1.91 -7.63 1.27
N THR A 100 -1.91 -7.10 0.05
CA THR A 100 -0.71 -6.61 -0.65
C THR A 100 -0.88 -5.17 -1.07
N ALA A 101 0.15 -4.34 -0.93
CA ALA A 101 0.12 -2.95 -1.39
C ALA A 101 1.42 -2.57 -2.10
N THR A 102 1.29 -1.89 -3.23
CA THR A 102 2.41 -1.16 -3.87
C THR A 102 2.10 0.32 -3.82
N VAL A 103 2.96 1.11 -3.17
CA VAL A 103 2.78 2.54 -2.95
C VAL A 103 3.84 3.35 -3.69
N LYS A 104 3.43 4.52 -4.19
CA LYS A 104 4.31 5.59 -4.67
C LYS A 104 4.02 6.86 -3.88
N PHE A 105 5.07 7.51 -3.38
CA PHE A 105 5.00 8.82 -2.73
C PHE A 105 5.34 9.87 -3.77
N VAL A 106 4.30 10.53 -4.27
CA VAL A 106 4.37 11.43 -5.44
C VAL A 106 4.87 12.82 -5.02
N LYS A 107 4.42 13.32 -3.88
CA LYS A 107 4.80 14.63 -3.34
C LYS A 107 4.94 14.53 -1.82
N PRO A 108 5.88 15.29 -1.22
CA PRO A 108 6.12 15.19 0.22
C PRO A 108 4.98 15.82 1.02
N VAL A 109 4.66 15.19 2.15
CA VAL A 109 3.75 15.72 3.17
C VAL A 109 4.60 16.43 4.22
N LEU A 110 4.18 17.62 4.66
CA LEU A 110 4.85 18.34 5.74
C LEU A 110 4.27 17.93 7.09
N ASP A 111 5.06 18.10 8.14
CA ASP A 111 4.55 17.91 9.50
C ASP A 111 3.34 18.81 9.75
N HIS A 112 2.38 18.28 10.50
CA HIS A 112 1.12 18.95 10.86
C HIS A 112 0.14 19.25 9.71
N GLU A 113 0.43 18.85 8.46
CA GLU A 113 -0.56 18.96 7.37
C GLU A 113 -1.76 18.05 7.58
N GLU A 114 -2.94 18.51 7.18
CA GLU A 114 -4.09 17.62 7.06
C GLU A 114 -3.94 16.73 5.83
N VAL A 115 -4.02 15.42 6.06
CA VAL A 115 -4.02 14.39 5.02
C VAL A 115 -5.40 13.77 4.96
N LEU A 116 -6.00 13.77 3.77
CA LEU A 116 -7.19 13.01 3.44
C LEU A 116 -6.81 11.78 2.63
N VAL A 117 -7.17 10.61 3.16
CA VAL A 117 -7.04 9.33 2.50
C VAL A 117 -8.40 8.87 2.00
N THR A 118 -8.48 8.53 0.72
CA THR A 118 -9.66 7.95 0.08
C THR A 118 -9.27 6.72 -0.72
N GLY A 119 -10.23 5.83 -0.98
CA GLY A 119 -9.97 4.66 -1.79
C GLY A 119 -11.20 4.15 -2.50
N GLU A 120 -10.96 3.41 -3.57
CA GLU A 120 -11.98 2.84 -4.43
C GLU A 120 -11.62 1.39 -4.74
N ILE A 121 -12.59 0.48 -4.56
CA ILE A 121 -12.50 -0.89 -5.03
C ILE A 121 -12.75 -0.90 -6.53
N THR A 122 -11.71 -1.25 -7.27
CA THR A 122 -11.73 -1.28 -8.74
C THR A 122 -12.18 -2.64 -9.28
N GLU A 123 -12.09 -3.70 -8.48
CA GLU A 123 -12.53 -5.04 -8.86
C GLU A 123 -12.90 -5.88 -7.64
N ARG A 124 -13.96 -6.67 -7.76
CA ARG A 124 -14.36 -7.71 -6.79
C ARG A 124 -14.80 -8.97 -7.54
N ASN A 125 -14.10 -10.07 -7.32
CA ASN A 125 -14.40 -11.35 -7.96
C ASN A 125 -14.02 -12.54 -7.04
N ALA A 126 -14.18 -13.78 -7.53
CA ALA A 126 -13.85 -14.99 -6.76
C ALA A 126 -12.36 -15.12 -6.36
N ARG A 127 -11.46 -14.44 -7.06
CA ARG A 127 -10.01 -14.39 -6.76
C ARG A 127 -9.67 -13.37 -5.68
N GLY A 128 -10.54 -12.40 -5.40
CA GLY A 128 -10.33 -11.40 -4.35
C GLY A 128 -10.80 -10.00 -4.74
N ILE A 129 -10.20 -9.01 -4.10
CA ILE A 129 -10.48 -7.58 -4.29
C ILE A 129 -9.22 -6.89 -4.84
N ALA A 130 -9.41 -5.96 -5.77
CA ALA A 130 -8.42 -4.97 -6.15
C ALA A 130 -8.95 -3.56 -5.81
N ALA A 131 -8.07 -2.69 -5.33
CA ALA A 131 -8.42 -1.32 -4.98
C ALA A 131 -7.28 -0.35 -5.30
N THR A 132 -7.65 0.93 -5.40
CA THR A 132 -6.70 2.04 -5.38
C THR A 132 -6.96 2.91 -4.15
N VAL A 133 -5.90 3.34 -3.48
CA VAL A 133 -5.96 4.24 -2.32
C VAL A 133 -5.08 5.43 -2.60
N LYS A 134 -5.53 6.63 -2.24
CA LYS A 134 -4.79 7.87 -2.43
C LYS A 134 -4.75 8.65 -1.13
N ALA A 135 -3.63 9.32 -0.89
CA ALA A 135 -3.51 10.36 0.12
C ALA A 135 -3.37 11.70 -0.59
N THR A 136 -4.06 12.72 -0.05
CA THR A 136 -4.08 14.08 -0.59
C THR A 136 -3.89 15.10 0.54
N THR A 137 -3.27 16.24 0.22
CA THR A 137 -3.26 17.42 1.10
C THR A 137 -3.68 18.66 0.32
N ALA A 138 -4.16 19.69 1.02
CA ALA A 138 -4.56 20.95 0.38
C ALA A 138 -3.42 21.62 -0.40
N ARG A 139 -2.17 21.47 0.06
CA ARG A 139 -1.00 22.11 -0.57
C ARG A 139 -0.61 21.45 -1.89
N VAL A 140 -0.67 20.12 -1.97
CA VAL A 140 -0.05 19.38 -3.08
C VAL A 140 -1.00 18.52 -3.91
N GLY A 141 -2.26 18.38 -3.50
CA GLY A 141 -3.17 17.39 -4.06
C GLY A 141 -2.68 15.98 -3.75
N ASP A 142 -2.73 15.07 -4.73
CA ASP A 142 -2.22 13.70 -4.60
C ASP A 142 -0.75 13.69 -4.14
N CYS A 143 -0.52 13.21 -2.91
CA CYS A 143 0.80 13.08 -2.30
C CYS A 143 1.27 11.63 -2.27
N ALA A 144 0.36 10.65 -2.21
CA ALA A 144 0.70 9.24 -2.35
C ALA A 144 -0.43 8.45 -3.00
N VAL A 145 -0.07 7.38 -3.72
CA VAL A 145 -1.01 6.47 -4.38
C VAL A 145 -0.57 5.03 -4.13
N ALA A 146 -1.51 4.18 -3.76
CA ALA A 146 -1.31 2.76 -3.58
C ALA A 146 -2.24 1.93 -4.47
N THR A 147 -1.66 0.91 -5.11
CA THR A 147 -2.41 -0.20 -5.72
C THR A 147 -2.45 -1.34 -4.72
N VAL A 148 -3.65 -1.87 -4.50
CA VAL A 148 -3.97 -2.77 -3.40
C VAL A 148 -4.62 -4.03 -3.94
N THR A 149 -4.24 -5.19 -3.41
CA THR A 149 -4.98 -6.44 -3.62
C THR A 149 -5.24 -7.15 -2.31
N LEU A 150 -6.43 -7.73 -2.17
CA LEU A 150 -6.80 -8.64 -1.10
C LEU A 150 -7.23 -9.98 -1.74
N PRO A 151 -6.29 -10.91 -1.96
CA PRO A 151 -6.56 -12.22 -2.54
C PRO A 151 -7.55 -13.03 -1.68
N ALA A 152 -8.35 -13.90 -2.30
CA ALA A 152 -9.27 -14.78 -1.60
C ALA A 152 -8.55 -15.87 -0.77
N GLY A 153 -7.42 -16.36 -1.28
CA GLY A 153 -6.60 -17.39 -0.62
C GLY A 153 -5.62 -16.83 0.41
N LEU A 154 -5.01 -17.74 1.17
CA LEU A 154 -3.87 -17.43 2.04
C LEU A 154 -2.60 -17.21 1.19
N PRO A 155 -1.67 -16.35 1.65
CA PRO A 155 -0.40 -16.19 0.98
C PRO A 155 0.42 -17.48 1.06
N THR A 156 1.25 -17.72 0.04
CA THR A 156 2.30 -18.74 0.11
C THR A 156 3.24 -18.39 1.27
N PRO A 157 3.49 -19.30 2.22
CA PRO A 157 4.44 -19.05 3.30
C PRO A 157 5.81 -18.68 2.77
N VAL A 158 6.43 -17.67 3.38
CA VAL A 158 7.79 -17.22 3.03
C VAL A 158 8.78 -18.31 3.47
N ASN A 159 9.63 -18.76 2.53
CA ASN A 159 10.74 -19.64 2.89
C ASN A 159 11.85 -18.83 3.56
N VAL A 160 11.84 -18.80 4.89
CA VAL A 160 12.81 -18.06 5.71
C VAL A 160 14.27 -18.46 5.44
N ALA A 161 14.53 -19.67 4.97
CA ALA A 161 15.89 -20.11 4.62
C ALA A 161 16.48 -19.34 3.42
N GLN A 162 15.65 -18.67 2.62
CA GLN A 162 16.11 -17.78 1.54
C GLN A 162 16.58 -16.41 2.04
N TYR A 163 16.40 -16.11 3.32
CA TYR A 163 16.72 -14.83 3.95
C TYR A 163 17.73 -15.02 5.08
N PRO A 164 19.00 -15.35 4.78
CA PRO A 164 20.00 -15.61 5.80
C PRO A 164 20.28 -14.34 6.60
N GLU A 165 20.41 -14.50 7.92
CA GLU A 165 20.79 -13.40 8.80
C GLU A 165 22.29 -13.13 8.71
N LYS A 166 22.67 -11.85 8.76
CA LYS A 166 24.07 -11.42 8.82
C LYS A 166 24.27 -10.43 9.97
N PRO A 167 25.44 -10.41 10.63
CA PRO A 167 25.73 -9.38 11.61
C PRO A 167 25.71 -7.99 10.96
N LEU A 168 25.28 -6.98 11.72
CA LEU A 168 25.44 -5.59 11.31
C LEU A 168 26.93 -5.23 11.19
N PRO A 169 27.32 -4.38 10.24
CA PRO A 169 28.71 -3.96 10.12
C PRO A 169 29.12 -3.15 11.36
N THR A 170 30.35 -3.36 11.84
CA THR A 170 30.90 -2.59 12.96
C THR A 170 31.05 -1.12 12.60
N GLU A 171 31.41 -0.81 11.36
CA GLU A 171 31.47 0.54 10.83
C GLU A 171 30.55 0.69 9.61
N ARG A 172 29.73 1.76 9.61
CA ARG A 172 28.91 2.13 8.46
C ARG A 172 29.72 3.00 7.49
N VAL A 173 29.84 2.54 6.24
CA VAL A 173 30.46 3.32 5.14
C VAL A 173 29.44 4.27 4.51
N PRO A 174 29.86 5.41 3.93
CA PRO A 174 28.98 6.25 3.11
C PRO A 174 28.32 5.45 1.99
N VAL A 175 27.01 5.66 1.79
CA VAL A 175 26.27 4.94 0.77
C VAL A 175 26.80 5.25 -0.64
N SER A 176 26.98 4.21 -1.44
CA SER A 176 27.23 4.34 -2.88
C SER A 176 26.52 3.21 -3.62
N ARG A 177 26.22 3.44 -4.91
CA ARG A 177 25.64 2.39 -5.77
C ARG A 177 26.59 1.20 -5.87
N ALA A 178 27.89 1.43 -5.98
CA ALA A 178 28.88 0.36 -6.06
C ALA A 178 28.84 -0.53 -4.82
N HIS A 179 28.83 0.07 -3.63
CA HIS A 179 28.75 -0.67 -2.36
C HIS A 179 27.45 -1.46 -2.23
N LEU A 180 26.29 -0.85 -2.51
CA LEU A 180 25.01 -1.59 -2.46
C LEU A 180 24.94 -2.71 -3.50
N SER A 181 25.59 -2.56 -4.67
CA SER A 181 25.62 -3.60 -5.70
C SER A 181 26.58 -4.75 -5.36
N SER A 182 27.56 -4.52 -4.48
CA SER A 182 28.52 -5.55 -4.07
C SER A 182 28.05 -6.39 -2.89
N VAL A 183 26.94 -6.01 -2.23
CA VAL A 183 26.42 -6.68 -1.04
C VAL A 183 25.17 -7.48 -1.42
N ASP A 184 25.27 -8.80 -1.38
CA ASP A 184 24.12 -9.68 -1.67
C ASP A 184 23.05 -9.62 -0.57
N VAL A 185 23.48 -9.45 0.69
CA VAL A 185 22.61 -9.42 1.88
C VAL A 185 23.17 -8.40 2.86
N LEU A 186 22.34 -7.42 3.24
CA LEU A 186 22.65 -6.45 4.29
C LEU A 186 22.65 -7.14 5.67
N GLY A 187 23.45 -6.61 6.60
CA GLY A 187 23.37 -6.98 8.01
C GLY A 187 21.96 -6.82 8.56
N THR A 188 21.55 -7.74 9.41
CA THR A 188 20.16 -7.92 9.85
C THR A 188 19.91 -7.16 11.15
N PRO A 189 19.12 -6.07 11.13
CA PRO A 189 18.71 -5.43 12.37
C PRO A 189 17.71 -6.32 13.11
N VAL A 190 17.95 -6.54 14.40
CA VAL A 190 16.99 -7.16 15.30
C VAL A 190 16.21 -6.05 16.01
N THR A 191 14.88 -6.10 15.92
CA THR A 191 13.98 -5.22 16.66
C THR A 191 13.03 -6.12 17.44
N LEU A 192 13.01 -5.99 18.77
CA LEU A 192 11.98 -6.61 19.59
C LEU A 192 10.66 -5.89 19.32
N TYR A 193 9.58 -6.64 19.12
CA TYR A 193 8.23 -6.11 18.98
C TYR A 193 7.32 -6.83 19.95
N ASP A 194 7.20 -6.26 21.14
CA ASP A 194 6.27 -6.66 22.19
C ASP A 194 5.05 -5.71 22.22
N LEU A 195 4.17 -5.89 23.21
CA LEU A 195 2.96 -5.08 23.34
C LEU A 195 3.26 -3.61 23.59
N ASP A 196 4.29 -3.30 24.38
CA ASP A 196 4.69 -1.94 24.70
C ASP A 196 5.24 -1.23 23.45
N GLN A 197 6.09 -1.92 22.70
CA GLN A 197 6.60 -1.40 21.43
C GLN A 197 5.48 -1.23 20.39
N ALA A 198 4.50 -2.14 20.35
CA ALA A 198 3.34 -2.02 19.49
C ALA A 198 2.50 -0.78 19.84
N GLY A 199 2.22 -0.58 21.14
CA GLY A 199 1.50 0.59 21.65
C GLY A 199 2.21 1.89 21.29
N SER A 200 3.50 2.00 21.63
CA SER A 200 4.32 3.18 21.31
C SER A 200 4.36 3.46 19.80
N TYR A 201 4.50 2.43 18.95
CA TYR A 201 4.53 2.61 17.51
C TYR A 201 3.21 3.15 16.95
N VAL A 202 2.08 2.66 17.47
CA VAL A 202 0.74 3.14 17.11
C VAL A 202 0.52 4.58 17.59
N ASP A 203 0.98 4.91 18.79
CA ASP A 203 0.87 6.25 19.37
C ASP A 203 1.68 7.29 18.56
N ASP A 204 2.91 6.94 18.15
CA ASP A 204 3.77 7.80 17.31
C ASP A 204 3.09 8.12 15.97
N ILE A 205 2.54 7.10 15.30
CA ILE A 205 1.81 7.26 14.03
C ILE A 205 0.51 8.04 14.24
N GLY A 206 -0.16 7.82 15.37
CA GLY A 206 -1.49 8.33 15.65
C GLY A 206 -2.61 7.54 14.97
N ASP A 207 -2.45 6.22 14.76
CA ASP A 207 -3.50 5.38 14.20
C ASP A 207 -4.51 4.97 15.30
N PRO A 208 -5.80 5.35 15.20
CA PRO A 208 -6.77 5.08 16.25
C PRO A 208 -7.37 3.67 16.20
N LEU A 209 -7.04 2.82 15.21
CA LEU A 209 -7.71 1.52 15.07
C LEU A 209 -7.39 0.61 16.26
N PRO A 210 -8.43 0.11 16.98
CA PRO A 210 -8.23 -0.69 18.20
C PRO A 210 -7.56 -2.04 17.92
N ILE A 211 -7.62 -2.52 16.67
CA ILE A 211 -7.02 -3.79 16.24
C ILE A 211 -5.50 -3.84 16.51
N TYR A 212 -4.79 -2.72 16.54
CA TYR A 212 -3.35 -2.71 16.80
C TYR A 212 -2.99 -2.74 18.28
N ARG A 213 -3.96 -2.52 19.17
CA ARG A 213 -3.76 -2.57 20.62
C ARG A 213 -4.10 -3.92 21.24
N VAL A 214 -4.57 -4.86 20.43
CA VAL A 214 -4.94 -6.21 20.85
C VAL A 214 -4.02 -7.25 20.21
N ASP A 215 -3.77 -8.35 20.94
CA ASP A 215 -3.06 -9.54 20.46
C ASP A 215 -1.66 -9.32 19.86
N GLY A 216 -1.02 -8.16 20.14
CA GLY A 216 0.32 -7.83 19.62
C GLY A 216 0.40 -7.78 18.10
N ARG A 217 -0.68 -7.35 17.44
CA ARG A 217 -0.71 -7.21 15.98
C ARG A 217 0.31 -6.17 15.51
N VAL A 218 1.03 -6.52 14.44
CA VAL A 218 2.04 -5.65 13.86
C VAL A 218 1.37 -4.65 12.93
N HIS A 219 1.62 -3.36 13.16
CA HIS A 219 1.14 -2.32 12.26
C HIS A 219 1.85 -2.44 10.88
N PRO A 220 1.16 -2.40 9.72
CA PRO A 220 1.78 -2.62 8.40
C PRO A 220 3.01 -1.75 8.12
N ALA A 221 2.99 -0.49 8.53
CA ALA A 221 4.11 0.43 8.40
C ALA A 221 5.37 0.01 9.17
N PHE A 222 5.23 -0.79 10.22
CA PHE A 222 6.36 -1.30 10.98
C PHE A 222 7.29 -2.13 10.08
N TYR A 223 6.72 -2.98 9.22
CA TYR A 223 7.50 -3.78 8.27
C TYR A 223 8.35 -2.92 7.32
N LEU A 224 7.78 -1.83 6.79
CA LEU A 224 8.53 -0.90 5.94
C LEU A 224 9.59 -0.12 6.75
N ASN A 225 9.30 0.21 8.02
CA ASN A 225 10.29 0.81 8.91
C ASN A 225 11.50 -0.11 9.12
N GLN A 226 11.28 -1.42 9.24
CA GLN A 226 12.36 -2.40 9.34
C GLN A 226 13.27 -2.40 8.11
N ALA A 227 12.72 -2.20 6.91
CA ALA A 227 13.51 -2.04 5.68
C ALA A 227 14.38 -0.77 5.72
N ASN A 228 13.83 0.35 6.21
CA ASN A 228 14.61 1.58 6.40
C ASN A 228 15.73 1.38 7.44
N ARG A 229 15.45 0.69 8.56
CA ARG A 229 16.46 0.36 9.57
C ARG A 229 17.54 -0.56 9.02
N ALA A 230 17.20 -1.52 8.17
CA ALA A 230 18.19 -2.36 7.52
C ALA A 230 19.14 -1.51 6.68
N LEU A 231 18.63 -0.56 5.90
CA LEU A 231 19.50 0.32 5.12
C LEU A 231 20.33 1.26 6.01
N SER A 232 19.68 2.01 6.91
CA SER A 232 20.38 3.02 7.73
C SER A 232 21.37 2.43 8.73
N ARG A 233 21.16 1.19 9.20
CA ARG A 233 22.11 0.51 10.09
C ARG A 233 23.28 -0.15 9.36
N ASN A 234 23.20 -0.29 8.03
CA ASN A 234 24.30 -0.85 7.25
C ASN A 234 25.18 0.22 6.60
N VAL A 235 24.62 1.37 6.25
CA VAL A 235 25.35 2.44 5.56
C VAL A 235 25.03 3.81 6.16
N LYS A 236 25.97 4.76 6.03
CA LYS A 236 25.75 6.18 6.31
C LYS A 236 24.99 6.77 5.13
N LEU A 237 23.70 6.98 5.31
CA LEU A 237 22.86 7.66 4.32
C LEU A 237 23.09 9.18 4.44
N GLY A 238 23.25 9.83 3.29
CA GLY A 238 23.03 11.27 3.22
C GLY A 238 21.54 11.61 3.33
N PRO A 239 21.12 12.82 2.94
CA PRO A 239 19.70 13.17 2.85
C PRO A 239 18.97 12.25 1.87
N TRP A 240 17.83 11.71 2.27
CA TRP A 240 17.07 10.78 1.43
C TRP A 240 15.56 10.91 1.64
N VAL A 241 14.81 10.54 0.62
CA VAL A 241 13.34 10.53 0.62
C VAL A 241 12.87 9.17 0.12
N HIS A 242 11.90 8.59 0.83
CA HIS A 242 11.27 7.33 0.45
C HIS A 242 10.26 7.58 -0.68
N VAL A 243 10.47 7.00 -1.86
CA VAL A 243 9.64 7.30 -3.05
C VAL A 243 8.67 6.19 -3.46
N ALA A 244 8.95 4.93 -3.11
CA ALA A 244 8.04 3.82 -3.37
C ALA A 244 8.34 2.62 -2.46
N SER A 245 7.31 1.81 -2.22
CA SER A 245 7.42 0.55 -1.49
C SER A 245 6.45 -0.49 -2.05
N ALA A 246 6.78 -1.76 -1.87
CA ALA A 246 5.87 -2.86 -2.10
C ALA A 246 5.86 -3.78 -0.87
N ARG A 247 4.68 -4.12 -0.38
CA ARG A 247 4.44 -5.10 0.67
C ARG A 247 3.72 -6.29 0.05
N ALA A 248 4.34 -7.46 0.17
CA ALA A 248 3.66 -8.73 -0.03
C ALA A 248 2.90 -9.14 1.24
N ALA A 249 1.90 -9.98 1.06
CA ALA A 249 1.12 -10.56 2.13
C ALA A 249 1.99 -11.47 3.01
N ALA A 250 1.85 -11.35 4.33
CA ALA A 250 2.48 -12.24 5.31
C ALA A 250 1.51 -12.43 6.48
N SER A 251 1.35 -13.66 6.98
CA SER A 251 0.44 -13.91 8.10
C SER A 251 0.99 -13.29 9.39
N ASP A 252 0.17 -12.47 10.05
CA ASP A 252 0.65 -11.51 11.06
C ASP A 252 0.57 -12.00 12.51
N ARG A 253 0.32 -13.30 12.76
CA ARG A 253 0.32 -13.84 14.13
C ARG A 253 1.74 -13.88 14.72
N CYS A 254 2.00 -13.03 15.72
CA CYS A 254 3.25 -12.99 16.46
C CYS A 254 3.24 -14.03 17.59
N THR A 255 3.81 -15.21 17.36
CA THR A 255 4.18 -16.12 18.46
C THR A 255 5.64 -15.83 18.83
N ARG A 256 5.83 -15.02 19.88
CA ARG A 256 7.10 -14.69 20.59
C ARG A 256 8.42 -14.83 19.78
N ARG A 257 9.04 -13.67 19.48
CA ARG A 257 10.26 -13.42 18.67
C ARG A 257 10.05 -13.49 17.17
N LYS A 258 9.91 -12.31 16.54
CA LYS A 258 10.27 -12.13 15.14
C LYS A 258 11.65 -11.49 15.08
N THR A 259 12.65 -12.22 14.57
CA THR A 259 13.81 -11.58 13.95
C THR A 259 13.36 -11.08 12.57
N ALA A 260 13.96 -10.00 12.06
CA ALA A 260 13.51 -9.34 10.83
C ALA A 260 13.66 -10.18 9.54
N SER A 261 13.97 -11.48 9.63
CA SER A 261 14.07 -12.39 8.48
C SER A 261 12.70 -12.79 7.89
N THR A 262 11.59 -12.63 8.63
CA THR A 262 10.27 -13.14 8.20
C THR A 262 9.39 -12.14 7.43
N SER A 263 9.80 -10.89 7.30
CA SER A 263 9.09 -9.87 6.52
C SER A 263 9.96 -9.45 5.35
N SER A 264 9.82 -10.16 4.24
CA SER A 264 10.52 -9.91 2.98
C SER A 264 10.04 -8.60 2.34
N SER A 265 10.54 -7.47 2.84
CA SER A 265 10.62 -6.22 2.08
C SER A 265 11.90 -6.26 1.23
N THR A 266 11.95 -7.20 0.28
CA THR A 266 13.08 -7.31 -0.65
C THR A 266 13.02 -6.15 -1.62
N TRP A 267 14.04 -5.30 -1.57
CA TRP A 267 14.24 -4.20 -2.50
C TRP A 267 14.37 -4.72 -3.94
N CYS A 268 13.53 -4.18 -4.82
CA CYS A 268 13.75 -4.26 -6.26
C CYS A 268 14.73 -3.15 -6.67
N CYS A 269 16.03 -3.41 -6.51
CA CYS A 269 17.03 -2.80 -7.38
C CYS A 269 17.67 -3.92 -8.21
N SER A 270 17.32 -3.93 -9.51
CA SER A 270 17.93 -4.68 -10.62
C SER A 270 17.85 -6.23 -10.63
N ARG A 271 16.90 -6.75 -11.43
CA ARG A 271 17.11 -7.80 -12.46
C ARG A 271 15.89 -7.90 -13.38
N ALA A 272 15.74 -6.97 -14.33
CA ALA A 272 14.96 -7.23 -15.53
C ALA A 272 15.80 -8.15 -16.44
N ARG A 273 15.66 -9.48 -16.29
CA ARG A 273 16.13 -10.43 -17.31
C ARG A 273 15.02 -10.60 -18.34
N SER A 274 15.06 -9.76 -19.38
CA SER A 274 14.77 -10.06 -20.80
C SER A 274 14.47 -8.75 -21.55
N PRO A 275 15.02 -8.56 -22.76
CA PRO A 275 14.96 -7.27 -23.46
C PRO A 275 13.60 -7.09 -24.15
N PRO A 276 12.94 -5.93 -24.03
CA PRO A 276 11.98 -5.56 -25.05
C PRO A 276 12.76 -5.19 -26.31
N ARG A 277 12.57 -5.98 -27.36
CA ARG A 277 12.84 -5.56 -28.74
C ARG A 277 12.02 -4.31 -29.02
N THR A 278 12.67 -3.18 -29.32
CA THR A 278 12.22 -2.25 -30.37
C THR A 278 13.32 -1.23 -30.72
N SER A 279 13.64 -1.22 -32.01
CA SER A 279 14.24 -0.17 -32.84
C SER A 279 14.55 1.19 -32.21
N CYS A 280 15.83 1.54 -32.19
CA CYS A 280 16.28 2.93 -32.21
C CYS A 280 16.38 3.43 -33.65
N THR A 281 15.55 4.39 -34.04
CA THR A 281 15.84 5.30 -35.16
C THR A 281 16.50 6.56 -34.59
N PRO A 282 17.69 6.98 -35.04
CA PRO A 282 18.31 8.20 -34.57
C PRO A 282 17.62 9.41 -35.20
N ARG A 283 17.17 10.35 -34.38
CA ARG A 283 16.75 11.68 -34.83
C ARG A 283 18.02 12.49 -35.07
N SER A 284 18.44 12.61 -36.33
CA SER A 284 19.55 13.45 -36.75
C SER A 284 19.25 14.91 -36.47
N THR A 285 20.12 15.58 -35.72
CA THR A 285 20.21 17.04 -35.64
C THR A 285 20.72 17.57 -36.98
N SER A 286 19.83 18.16 -37.79
CA SER A 286 20.20 18.87 -39.02
C SER A 286 20.62 20.30 -38.68
N SER A 287 21.92 20.51 -38.47
CA SER A 287 22.52 21.84 -38.62
C SER A 287 22.56 22.18 -40.12
N ARG A 288 21.76 23.17 -40.56
CA ARG A 288 21.85 23.75 -41.91
C ARG A 288 23.24 24.39 -42.10
N ARG A 289 24.14 23.72 -42.81
CA ARG A 289 25.26 24.36 -43.50
C ARG A 289 24.82 24.69 -44.93
N ARG A 290 24.92 25.96 -45.31
CA ARG A 290 24.80 26.40 -46.72
C ARG A 290 25.97 25.84 -47.53
N PRO A 291 25.76 25.39 -48.78
CA PRO A 291 26.86 25.02 -49.67
C PRO A 291 27.55 26.28 -50.24
N PRO A 292 28.86 26.21 -50.57
CA PRO A 292 29.53 27.27 -51.30
C PRO A 292 29.20 27.20 -52.80
N ASP A 293 28.82 28.34 -53.36
CA ASP A 293 28.74 28.57 -54.80
C ASP A 293 30.15 28.61 -55.39
N VAL A 294 30.42 27.71 -56.32
CA VAL A 294 31.54 27.85 -57.27
C VAL A 294 30.93 28.00 -58.65
N ARG A 295 30.91 29.24 -59.15
CA ARG A 295 30.96 29.53 -60.58
C ARG A 295 32.05 30.56 -60.86
N SER A 296 32.87 30.15 -61.81
CA SER A 296 33.99 30.81 -62.47
C SER A 296 33.65 32.11 -63.22
N ARG A 297 34.73 32.85 -63.54
CA ARG A 297 34.88 33.98 -64.50
C ARG A 297 34.69 35.35 -63.83
N GLY A 298 35.57 36.34 -63.94
CA GLY A 298 36.72 36.56 -64.80
C GLY A 298 36.83 38.07 -65.06
N SER A 299 38.07 38.58 -65.07
CA SER A 299 38.50 39.81 -65.75
C SER A 299 38.20 41.20 -65.12
N ARG A 300 39.34 41.88 -64.90
CA ARG A 300 39.62 43.33 -64.80
C ARG A 300 39.34 44.03 -63.48
#